data_AF-A0A2N1UVC1-F1
#
_entry.id   AF-A0A2N1UVC1-F1
#
_cell.length_a   1.000
_cell.length_b   1.000
_cell.length_c   1.000
_cell.angle_alpha   90.00
_cell.angle_beta   90.00
_cell.angle_gamma   90.00
#
_symmetry.space_group_name_H-M   'P 1'
#
loop_
_entity.id
_entity.type
_entity.pdbx_description
1 polymer ?
#
loop_
_entity_poly.entity_id
_entity_poly.type
_entity_poly.pdbx_seq_one_letter_code
_entity_poly.pdbx_strand_id
1 'polypeptide(L)'
;MGQAPTRQLQRIRRLIRQGRRKHAGRALRRLLTRVPNQPEAWFELGHLSEGPQAEQRLTALGWYRRASYFNPRLPQVWYRMGLLYEQSSLFRDAIFAFGAYLRLRPESTSQHVYLHLAQALSRLKYEGSAVQFYLKALEAEQSNPLILFSLSQSLQKLGDLDLALDSLMALGRLYPAKLDLVSLLMGNLLEKQGESIAARQCYDEALRRQPRQLFWQLKRDLVYPLIPENRADIETSAAGIEAALAQALDRLRHQPVQLPHEHFFYLAMMHGNIAYTAYHHTDALRQRQLLAELIRRSLAKPPAWQPSVSGPRLHLGIIAAAKSVALSFIYTSAMADRLDPARFQVTIFCQSPDVAQLFKSSSRYHFHGSHVSWKLISDDPHQALAQVRASRLDAMFFTEPGWDFQQYILALFRVAPVQCTSWMNPGTSGIATMDYFLSAAMMEPTGSENQYSEHLERWRAFPSWVPAFDFPAPAPREDFGLADGWHLYACLQNLLKVHPDLDLLIGEILRRDPQGRLLMVSTPERQHL
;
A
#
# COMPACT_ATOMS: atom_id res chain seq x y z
N MET A 1 61.59 -4.46 3.97
CA MET A 1 60.91 -5.62 3.35
C MET A 1 59.50 -5.32 2.78
N GLY A 2 59.03 -4.07 2.67
CA GLY A 2 57.62 -3.76 2.29
C GLY A 2 57.26 -3.64 0.79
N GLN A 3 58.20 -3.77 -0.15
CA GLN A 3 57.92 -3.45 -1.57
C GLN A 3 57.44 -4.63 -2.44
N ALA A 4 57.73 -5.88 -2.05
CA ALA A 4 57.44 -7.07 -2.88
C ALA A 4 55.93 -7.39 -3.01
N PRO A 5 55.11 -7.35 -1.93
CA PRO A 5 53.68 -7.63 -2.02
C PRO A 5 52.93 -6.59 -2.86
N THR A 6 53.34 -5.32 -2.79
CA THR A 6 52.74 -4.20 -3.51
C THR A 6 52.98 -4.29 -5.02
N ARG A 7 54.21 -4.60 -5.45
CA ARG A 7 54.52 -4.82 -6.87
C ARG A 7 53.78 -6.03 -7.45
N GLN A 8 53.64 -7.10 -6.66
CA GLN A 8 52.90 -8.29 -7.08
C GLN A 8 51.40 -7.99 -7.24
N LEU A 9 50.81 -7.23 -6.33
CA LEU A 9 49.40 -6.82 -6.43
C LEU A 9 49.16 -5.89 -7.64
N GLN A 10 50.08 -4.97 -7.95
CA GLN A 10 50.00 -4.14 -9.15
C GLN A 10 49.99 -4.98 -10.44
N ARG A 11 50.84 -6.02 -10.52
CA ARG A 11 50.84 -6.96 -11.66
C ARG A 11 49.51 -7.71 -11.77
N ILE A 12 48.94 -8.14 -10.64
CA ILE A 12 47.63 -8.78 -10.59
C ILE A 12 46.52 -7.84 -11.08
N ARG A 13 46.49 -6.58 -10.60
CA ARG A 13 45.54 -5.56 -11.07
C ARG A 13 45.62 -5.32 -12.57
N ARG A 14 46.82 -5.41 -13.17
CA ARG A 14 46.99 -5.36 -14.63
C ARG A 14 46.32 -6.56 -15.32
N LEU A 15 46.45 -7.78 -14.77
CA LEU A 15 45.74 -8.96 -15.30
C LEU A 15 44.22 -8.81 -15.22
N ILE A 16 43.70 -8.19 -14.15
CA ILE A 16 42.27 -7.89 -13.99
C ILE A 16 41.81 -6.93 -15.10
N ARG A 17 42.54 -5.82 -15.31
CA ARG A 17 42.24 -4.83 -16.36
C ARG A 17 42.29 -5.42 -17.78
N GLN A 18 43.12 -6.44 -18.00
CA GLN A 18 43.22 -7.17 -19.28
C GLN A 18 42.14 -8.25 -19.45
N GLY A 19 41.15 -8.34 -18.57
CA GLY A 19 40.08 -9.35 -18.64
C GLY A 19 40.54 -10.78 -18.28
N ARG A 20 41.80 -10.99 -17.87
CA ARG A 20 42.36 -12.32 -17.56
C ARG A 20 41.97 -12.79 -16.15
N ARG A 21 40.68 -12.78 -15.82
CA ARG A 21 40.10 -13.03 -14.48
C ARG A 21 40.57 -14.35 -13.85
N LYS A 22 40.57 -15.45 -14.60
CA LYS A 22 41.03 -16.78 -14.12
C LYS A 22 42.51 -16.79 -13.70
N HIS A 23 43.37 -16.04 -14.40
CA HIS A 23 44.79 -15.94 -14.07
C HIS A 23 45.00 -15.04 -12.85
N ALA A 24 44.28 -13.91 -12.77
CA ALA A 24 44.31 -13.02 -11.62
C ALA A 24 43.84 -13.74 -10.33
N GLY A 25 42.73 -14.48 -10.38
CA GLY A 25 42.22 -15.24 -9.23
C GLY A 25 43.21 -16.29 -8.71
N ARG A 26 43.85 -17.06 -9.61
CA ARG A 26 44.91 -18.01 -9.22
C ARG A 26 46.11 -17.30 -8.58
N ALA A 27 46.53 -16.16 -9.14
CA ALA A 27 47.65 -15.38 -8.60
C ALA A 27 47.34 -14.79 -7.21
N LEU A 28 46.12 -14.30 -6.98
CA LEU A 28 45.66 -13.79 -5.69
C LEU A 28 45.60 -14.89 -4.63
N ARG A 29 45.06 -16.07 -4.95
CA ARG A 29 45.03 -17.20 -4.00
C ARG A 29 46.44 -17.63 -3.58
N ARG A 30 47.38 -17.73 -4.53
CA ARG A 30 48.79 -18.05 -4.23
C ARG A 30 49.45 -16.98 -3.35
N LEU A 31 49.13 -15.71 -3.58
CA LEU A 31 49.63 -14.60 -2.77
C LEU A 31 49.11 -14.71 -1.34
N LEU A 32 47.82 -14.97 -1.17
CA LEU A 32 47.17 -15.08 0.13
C LEU A 32 47.56 -16.35 0.92
N THR A 33 47.98 -17.43 0.26
CA THR A 33 48.61 -18.59 0.93
C THR A 33 49.92 -18.20 1.62
N ARG A 34 50.68 -17.26 1.03
CA ARG A 34 51.98 -16.82 1.57
C ARG A 34 51.84 -15.64 2.52
N VAL A 35 50.88 -14.76 2.25
CA VAL A 35 50.64 -13.53 3.01
C VAL A 35 49.13 -13.40 3.29
N PRO A 36 48.60 -14.10 4.30
CA PRO A 36 47.17 -14.07 4.61
C PRO A 36 46.67 -12.70 5.08
N ASN A 37 47.52 -11.90 5.74
CA ASN A 37 47.19 -10.55 6.23
C ASN A 37 47.44 -9.48 5.14
N GLN A 38 46.84 -9.66 3.96
CA GLN A 38 46.90 -8.69 2.87
C GLN A 38 45.48 -8.28 2.44
N PRO A 39 44.90 -7.25 3.06
CA PRO A 39 43.49 -6.90 2.89
C PRO A 39 43.15 -6.46 1.47
N GLU A 40 44.07 -5.81 0.74
CA GLU A 40 43.84 -5.43 -0.65
C GLU A 40 43.75 -6.64 -1.59
N ALA A 41 44.48 -7.73 -1.33
CA ALA A 41 44.36 -8.95 -2.13
C ALA A 41 43.03 -9.67 -1.88
N TRP A 42 42.53 -9.67 -0.64
CA TRP A 42 41.18 -10.14 -0.33
C TRP A 42 40.11 -9.27 -1.02
N PHE A 43 40.29 -7.96 -1.05
CA PHE A 43 39.41 -7.04 -1.79
C PHE A 43 39.38 -7.35 -3.29
N GLU A 44 40.53 -7.52 -3.94
CA GLU A 44 40.58 -7.88 -5.37
C GLU A 44 39.94 -9.25 -5.66
N LEU A 45 40.05 -10.22 -4.73
CA LEU A 45 39.33 -11.50 -4.84
C LEU A 45 37.81 -11.33 -4.73
N GLY A 46 37.35 -10.47 -3.81
CA GLY A 46 35.93 -10.11 -3.69
C GLY A 46 35.41 -9.56 -5.02
N HIS A 47 36.08 -8.55 -5.55
CA HIS A 47 35.72 -7.91 -6.82
C HIS A 47 35.76 -8.89 -8.02
N LEU A 48 36.70 -9.84 -8.05
CA LEU A 48 36.73 -10.88 -9.08
C LEU A 48 35.60 -11.90 -8.96
N SER A 49 35.06 -12.08 -7.75
CA SER A 49 34.02 -13.06 -7.45
C SER A 49 32.60 -12.46 -7.53
N GLU A 50 32.47 -11.13 -7.68
CA GLU A 50 31.18 -10.49 -7.91
C GLU A 50 30.53 -10.98 -9.20
N GLY A 51 29.21 -11.17 -9.15
CA GLY A 51 28.40 -11.58 -10.28
C GLY A 51 26.90 -11.56 -9.97
N PRO A 52 26.05 -11.79 -10.98
CA PRO A 52 24.61 -11.64 -10.87
C PRO A 52 23.93 -12.75 -10.06
N GLN A 53 24.61 -13.87 -9.80
CA GLN A 53 24.04 -15.02 -9.10
C GLN A 53 24.20 -14.87 -7.57
N ALA A 54 23.24 -15.40 -6.80
CA ALA A 54 23.25 -15.30 -5.34
C ALA A 54 24.51 -15.93 -4.71
N GLU A 55 24.94 -17.10 -5.22
CA GLU A 55 26.16 -17.78 -4.77
C GLU A 55 27.42 -16.92 -4.98
N GLN A 56 27.50 -16.20 -6.10
CA GLN A 56 28.60 -15.30 -6.41
C GLN A 56 28.62 -14.10 -5.46
N ARG A 57 27.45 -13.51 -5.16
CA ARG A 57 27.33 -12.43 -4.16
C ARG A 57 27.79 -12.89 -2.78
N LEU A 58 27.35 -14.06 -2.33
CA LEU A 58 27.76 -14.62 -1.04
C LEU A 58 29.28 -14.89 -0.99
N THR A 59 29.84 -15.41 -2.08
CA THR A 59 31.28 -15.65 -2.21
C THR A 59 32.06 -14.34 -2.13
N ALA A 60 31.64 -13.30 -2.87
CA ALA A 60 32.28 -11.99 -2.83
C ALA A 60 32.19 -11.33 -1.45
N LEU A 61 31.02 -11.40 -0.79
CA LEU A 61 30.84 -10.95 0.59
C LEU A 61 31.79 -11.66 1.56
N GLY A 62 32.00 -12.97 1.40
CA GLY A 62 32.97 -13.74 2.17
C GLY A 62 34.39 -13.17 2.07
N TRP A 63 34.84 -12.84 0.85
CA TRP A 63 36.15 -12.22 0.64
C TRP A 63 36.25 -10.80 1.18
N TYR A 64 35.21 -10.00 1.02
CA TYR A 64 35.18 -8.63 1.57
C TYR A 64 35.17 -8.62 3.10
N ARG A 65 34.43 -9.54 3.75
CA ARG A 65 34.49 -9.72 5.22
C ARG A 65 35.90 -10.10 5.68
N ARG A 66 36.62 -10.91 4.89
CA ARG A 66 38.02 -11.23 5.19
C ARG A 66 38.94 -10.01 5.01
N ALA A 67 38.70 -9.20 3.98
CA ALA A 67 39.42 -7.94 3.77
C ALA A 67 39.20 -6.95 4.93
N SER A 68 37.94 -6.76 5.38
CA SER A 68 37.62 -5.86 6.48
C SER A 68 38.08 -6.38 7.85
N TYR A 69 38.14 -7.71 8.03
CA TYR A 69 38.75 -8.31 9.23
C TYR A 69 40.23 -7.94 9.37
N PHE A 70 41.00 -7.99 8.28
CA PHE A 70 42.42 -7.64 8.30
C PHE A 70 42.68 -6.14 8.30
N ASN A 71 41.83 -5.34 7.65
CA ASN A 71 41.88 -3.89 7.73
C ASN A 71 40.47 -3.26 7.66
N PRO A 72 39.90 -2.85 8.82
CA PRO A 72 38.58 -2.23 8.87
C PRO A 72 38.57 -0.79 8.36
N ARG A 73 39.72 -0.19 8.02
CA ARG A 73 39.86 1.19 7.54
C ARG A 73 39.97 1.28 6.02
N LEU A 74 39.45 0.30 5.28
CA LEU A 74 39.36 0.32 3.81
C LEU A 74 37.95 0.71 3.35
N PRO A 75 37.70 1.99 2.97
CA PRO A 75 36.35 2.44 2.60
C PRO A 75 35.78 1.64 1.43
N GLN A 76 36.58 1.33 0.41
CA GLN A 76 36.14 0.61 -0.79
C GLN A 76 35.55 -0.78 -0.47
N VAL A 77 36.01 -1.43 0.61
CA VAL A 77 35.46 -2.72 1.04
C VAL A 77 34.04 -2.52 1.57
N TRP A 78 33.86 -1.54 2.46
CA TRP A 78 32.55 -1.21 3.05
C TRP A 78 31.53 -0.77 1.99
N TYR A 79 31.95 0.05 1.03
CA TYR A 79 31.09 0.46 -0.08
C TYR A 79 30.62 -0.73 -0.92
N ARG A 80 31.53 -1.62 -1.32
CA ARG A 80 31.19 -2.82 -2.10
C ARG A 80 30.32 -3.81 -1.32
N MET A 81 30.58 -3.99 -0.03
CA MET A 81 29.72 -4.79 0.84
C MET A 81 28.31 -4.20 0.91
N GLY A 82 28.17 -2.88 1.08
CA GLY A 82 26.88 -2.20 1.09
C GLY A 82 26.04 -2.46 -0.16
N LEU A 83 26.65 -2.32 -1.34
CA LEU A 83 25.99 -2.61 -2.63
C LEU A 83 25.56 -4.08 -2.75
N LEU A 84 26.41 -5.03 -2.34
CA LEU A 84 26.08 -6.46 -2.40
C LEU A 84 24.97 -6.86 -1.41
N TYR A 85 24.96 -6.24 -0.23
CA TYR A 85 23.88 -6.43 0.75
C TYR A 85 22.56 -5.88 0.22
N GLU A 86 22.57 -4.69 -0.36
CA GLU A 86 21.38 -4.08 -0.98
C GLU A 86 20.84 -4.94 -2.14
N GLN A 87 21.70 -5.41 -3.05
CA GLN A 87 21.32 -6.35 -4.13
C GLN A 87 20.76 -7.67 -3.61
N SER A 88 21.11 -8.05 -2.38
CA SER A 88 20.61 -9.24 -1.70
C SER A 88 19.43 -8.94 -0.77
N SER A 89 18.89 -7.71 -0.80
CA SER A 89 17.80 -7.24 0.08
C SER A 89 18.10 -7.35 1.58
N LEU A 90 19.39 -7.41 1.95
CA LEU A 90 19.88 -7.41 3.33
C LEU A 90 20.08 -5.96 3.81
N PHE A 91 18.99 -5.21 3.90
CA PHE A 91 19.04 -3.75 4.08
C PHE A 91 19.70 -3.32 5.40
N ARG A 92 19.56 -4.09 6.49
CA ARG A 92 20.23 -3.79 7.77
C ARG A 92 21.76 -3.84 7.65
N ASP A 93 22.28 -4.87 6.99
CA ASP A 93 23.71 -5.02 6.73
C ASP A 93 24.23 -3.96 5.74
N ALA A 94 23.41 -3.60 4.75
CA ALA A 94 23.72 -2.50 3.83
C ALA A 94 23.88 -1.17 4.58
N ILE A 95 22.94 -0.83 5.47
CA ILE A 95 23.02 0.38 6.31
C ILE A 95 24.29 0.37 7.15
N PHE A 96 24.61 -0.75 7.79
CA PHE A 96 25.83 -0.88 8.58
C PHE A 96 27.09 -0.63 7.73
N ALA A 97 27.17 -1.24 6.55
CA ALA A 97 28.32 -1.14 5.67
C ALA A 97 28.49 0.28 5.09
N PHE A 98 27.42 0.91 4.59
CA PHE A 98 27.50 2.29 4.13
C PHE A 98 27.76 3.28 5.27
N GLY A 99 27.20 3.05 6.47
CA GLY A 99 27.54 3.84 7.66
C GLY A 99 29.02 3.72 8.05
N ALA A 100 29.63 2.54 7.89
CA ALA A 100 31.06 2.36 8.07
C ALA A 100 31.89 3.10 7.01
N TYR A 101 31.43 3.11 5.74
CA TYR A 101 32.05 3.94 4.69
C TYR A 101 32.02 5.42 5.06
N LEU A 102 30.86 5.95 5.48
CA LEU A 102 30.69 7.36 5.85
C LEU A 102 31.64 7.78 6.98
N ARG A 103 31.80 6.95 8.01
CA ARG A 103 32.73 7.24 9.13
C ARG A 103 34.19 7.34 8.68
N LEU A 104 34.58 6.66 7.61
CA LEU A 104 35.95 6.69 7.09
C LEU A 104 36.19 7.82 6.07
N ARG A 105 35.13 8.33 5.43
CA ARG A 105 35.21 9.33 4.35
C ARG A 105 34.10 10.40 4.43
N PRO A 106 33.94 11.10 5.58
CA PRO A 106 32.81 12.02 5.76
C PRO A 106 32.81 13.17 4.75
N GLU A 107 33.96 13.82 4.54
CA GLU A 107 34.09 15.01 3.68
C GLU A 107 34.08 14.71 2.18
N SER A 108 34.40 13.47 1.78
CA SER A 108 34.48 13.06 0.38
C SER A 108 33.34 12.11 -0.02
N THR A 109 32.26 12.08 0.77
CA THR A 109 31.12 11.20 0.49
C THR A 109 30.36 11.72 -0.72
N SER A 110 30.27 10.89 -1.75
CA SER A 110 29.40 11.15 -2.91
C SER A 110 27.93 11.00 -2.54
N GLN A 111 27.06 11.79 -3.19
CA GLN A 111 25.60 11.68 -3.10
C GLN A 111 25.07 10.23 -3.23
N HIS A 112 25.76 9.37 -4.00
CA HIS A 112 25.34 7.98 -4.20
C HIS A 112 25.32 7.16 -2.90
N VAL A 113 26.26 7.40 -1.98
CA VAL A 113 26.29 6.66 -0.70
C VAL A 113 25.11 7.07 0.18
N TYR A 114 24.82 8.37 0.23
CA TYR A 114 23.65 8.89 0.95
C TYR A 114 22.35 8.37 0.34
N LEU A 115 22.25 8.32 -0.99
CA LEU A 115 21.12 7.74 -1.71
C LEU A 115 20.91 6.26 -1.36
N HIS A 116 21.94 5.42 -1.40
CA HIS A 116 21.82 4.00 -1.03
C HIS A 116 21.44 3.80 0.44
N LEU A 117 21.99 4.62 1.35
CA LEU A 117 21.57 4.61 2.76
C LEU A 117 20.10 4.96 2.94
N ALA A 118 19.66 6.04 2.29
CA ALA A 118 18.28 6.49 2.35
C ALA A 118 17.32 5.44 1.78
N GLN A 119 17.66 4.82 0.65
CA GLN A 119 16.88 3.74 0.05
C GLN A 119 16.79 2.52 0.97
N ALA A 120 17.90 2.08 1.55
CA ALA A 120 17.91 0.96 2.48
C ALA A 120 17.08 1.25 3.75
N LEU A 121 17.11 2.49 4.26
CA LEU A 121 16.28 2.93 5.40
C LEU A 121 14.80 2.95 5.05
N SER A 122 14.44 3.49 3.88
CA SER A 122 13.04 3.51 3.40
C SER A 122 12.51 2.08 3.19
N ARG A 123 13.33 1.14 2.71
CA ARG A 123 12.96 -0.28 2.60
C ARG A 123 12.67 -0.94 3.96
N LEU A 124 13.30 -0.46 5.03
CA LEU A 124 13.02 -0.87 6.41
C LEU A 124 11.94 -0.01 7.08
N LYS A 125 11.26 0.87 6.34
CA LYS A 125 10.20 1.79 6.81
C LYS A 125 10.69 2.84 7.82
N TYR A 126 11.99 3.12 7.88
CA TYR A 126 12.57 4.20 8.68
C TYR A 126 12.59 5.52 7.87
N GLU A 127 11.40 6.00 7.49
CA GLU A 127 11.26 7.10 6.53
C GLU A 127 11.86 8.43 7.03
N GLY A 128 11.75 8.73 8.33
CA GLY A 128 12.33 9.96 8.91
C GLY A 128 13.86 10.00 8.76
N SER A 129 14.54 8.88 9.01
CA SER A 129 15.98 8.77 8.77
C SER A 129 16.32 8.77 7.28
N ALA A 130 15.47 8.15 6.44
CA ALA A 130 15.67 8.16 4.99
C ALA A 130 15.66 9.59 4.43
N VAL A 131 14.69 10.42 4.83
CA VAL A 131 14.59 11.84 4.46
C VAL A 131 15.86 12.61 4.80
N GLN A 132 16.42 12.44 6.01
CA GLN A 132 17.67 13.10 6.40
C GLN A 132 18.84 12.76 5.47
N PHE A 133 18.94 11.50 5.03
CA PHE A 133 20.00 11.10 4.10
C PHE A 133 19.71 11.53 2.65
N TYR A 134 18.46 11.59 2.21
CA TYR A 134 18.13 12.18 0.91
C TYR A 134 18.50 13.67 0.85
N LEU A 135 18.23 14.43 1.92
CA LEU A 135 18.62 15.85 2.01
C LEU A 135 20.15 16.01 1.94
N LYS A 136 20.93 15.20 2.66
CA LYS A 136 22.40 15.16 2.55
C LYS A 136 22.88 14.81 1.14
N ALA A 137 22.15 13.93 0.45
CA ALA A 137 22.47 13.58 -0.92
C ALA A 137 22.26 14.78 -1.87
N LEU A 138 21.21 15.59 -1.65
CA LEU A 138 20.97 16.83 -2.39
C LEU A 138 21.96 17.95 -2.06
N GLU A 139 22.41 18.04 -0.80
CA GLU A 139 23.48 18.98 -0.40
C GLU A 139 24.79 18.69 -1.15
N ALA A 140 25.11 17.41 -1.35
CA ALA A 140 26.29 17.00 -2.11
C ALA A 140 26.13 17.24 -3.62
N GLU A 141 24.93 17.04 -4.18
CA GLU A 141 24.63 17.35 -5.58
C GLU A 141 23.14 17.68 -5.78
N GLN A 142 22.85 18.95 -6.07
CA GLN A 142 21.47 19.48 -6.07
C GLN A 142 20.61 19.02 -7.26
N SER A 143 21.18 18.32 -8.24
CA SER A 143 20.57 18.11 -9.57
C SER A 143 20.27 16.64 -9.90
N ASN A 144 19.87 15.83 -8.93
CA ASN A 144 19.57 14.42 -9.15
C ASN A 144 18.05 14.11 -9.10
N PRO A 145 17.42 13.82 -10.26
CA PRO A 145 15.99 13.50 -10.34
C PRO A 145 15.57 12.30 -9.47
N LEU A 146 16.43 11.28 -9.35
CA LEU A 146 16.12 10.08 -8.57
C LEU A 146 16.04 10.39 -7.08
N ILE A 147 16.90 11.29 -6.58
CA ILE A 147 16.88 11.71 -5.18
C ILE A 147 15.60 12.49 -4.89
N LEU A 148 15.25 13.48 -5.71
CA LEU A 148 14.03 14.29 -5.52
C LEU A 148 12.77 13.43 -5.55
N PHE A 149 12.68 12.48 -6.47
CA PHE A 149 11.56 11.53 -6.53
C PHE A 149 11.51 10.61 -5.31
N SER A 150 12.66 10.07 -4.86
CA SER A 150 12.69 9.19 -3.69
C SER A 150 12.40 9.95 -2.39
N LEU A 151 12.84 11.20 -2.31
CA LEU A 151 12.56 12.12 -1.21
C LEU A 151 11.07 12.42 -1.13
N SER A 152 10.42 12.79 -2.24
CA SER A 152 8.98 13.06 -2.25
C SER A 152 8.15 11.85 -1.80
N GLN A 153 8.54 10.64 -2.23
CA GLN A 153 7.89 9.41 -1.78
C GLN A 153 8.06 9.16 -0.27
N SER A 154 9.23 9.46 0.29
CA SER A 154 9.50 9.26 1.73
C SER A 154 8.77 10.29 2.59
N LEU A 155 8.74 11.55 2.15
CA LEU A 155 7.97 12.64 2.77
C LEU A 155 6.46 12.34 2.72
N GLN A 156 5.95 11.82 1.59
CA GLN A 156 4.56 11.41 1.48
C GLN A 156 4.15 10.32 2.49
N LYS A 157 5.06 9.38 2.79
CA LYS A 157 4.82 8.32 3.79
C LYS A 157 4.91 8.83 5.22
N LEU A 158 5.66 9.91 5.48
CA LEU A 158 5.69 10.60 6.77
C LEU A 158 4.46 11.48 6.99
N GLY A 159 3.79 11.89 5.91
CA GLY A 159 2.68 12.85 5.96
C GLY A 159 3.12 14.29 5.72
N ASP A 160 4.39 14.54 5.42
CA ASP A 160 4.94 15.87 5.09
C ASP A 160 4.60 16.23 3.63
N LEU A 161 3.31 16.38 3.33
CA LEU A 161 2.80 16.47 1.96
C LEU A 161 3.27 17.75 1.23
N ASP A 162 3.44 18.87 1.94
CA ASP A 162 3.93 20.12 1.34
C ASP A 162 5.39 20.00 0.87
N LEU A 163 6.26 19.45 1.72
CA LEU A 163 7.66 19.21 1.34
C LEU A 163 7.79 18.16 0.22
N ALA A 164 6.88 17.17 0.19
CA ALA A 164 6.80 16.23 -0.91
C ALA A 164 6.42 16.93 -2.23
N LEU A 165 5.50 17.91 -2.17
CA LEU A 165 5.08 18.70 -3.33
C LEU A 165 6.23 19.60 -3.83
N ASP A 166 6.96 20.25 -2.92
CA ASP A 166 8.15 21.04 -3.24
C ASP A 166 9.22 20.21 -3.95
N SER A 167 9.43 18.98 -3.48
CA SER A 167 10.37 18.03 -4.10
C SER A 167 9.95 17.64 -5.51
N LEU A 168 8.64 17.44 -5.75
CA LEU A 168 8.10 17.18 -7.10
C LEU A 168 8.16 18.42 -8.01
N MET A 169 7.92 19.61 -7.49
CA MET A 169 8.09 20.86 -8.25
C MET A 169 9.54 21.06 -8.68
N ALA A 170 10.50 20.82 -7.78
CA ALA A 170 11.93 20.83 -8.11
C ALA A 170 12.27 19.78 -9.19
N LEU A 171 11.71 18.57 -9.08
CA LEU A 171 11.88 17.50 -10.07
C LEU A 171 11.34 17.93 -11.45
N GLY A 172 10.17 18.56 -11.52
CA GLY A 172 9.59 19.07 -12.76
C GLY A 172 10.44 20.14 -13.44
N ARG A 173 11.09 21.01 -12.65
CA ARG A 173 12.04 22.01 -13.16
C ARG A 173 13.31 21.36 -13.74
N LEU A 174 13.83 20.31 -13.10
CA LEU A 174 15.05 19.62 -13.55
C LEU A 174 14.80 18.66 -14.72
N TYR A 175 13.59 18.12 -14.83
CA TYR A 175 13.26 17.13 -15.86
C TYR A 175 11.97 17.47 -16.63
N PRO A 176 11.96 18.58 -17.41
CA PRO A 176 10.76 19.04 -18.14
C PRO A 176 10.20 18.01 -19.12
N ALA A 177 11.05 17.11 -19.63
CA ALA A 177 10.65 16.03 -20.53
C ALA A 177 9.71 14.99 -19.88
N LYS A 178 9.60 14.96 -18.55
CA LYS A 178 8.67 14.12 -17.78
C LYS A 178 7.66 14.93 -16.98
N LEU A 179 7.43 16.19 -17.35
CA LEU A 179 6.50 17.05 -16.65
C LEU A 179 5.08 16.47 -16.62
N ASP A 180 4.69 15.70 -17.64
CA ASP A 180 3.44 14.95 -17.65
C ASP A 180 3.30 13.99 -16.45
N LEU A 181 4.33 13.18 -16.20
CA LEU A 181 4.37 12.26 -15.06
C LEU A 181 4.50 13.02 -13.73
N VAL A 182 5.32 14.07 -13.68
CA VAL A 182 5.47 14.89 -12.46
C VAL A 182 4.14 15.54 -12.09
N SER A 183 3.40 16.11 -13.04
CA SER A 183 2.07 16.68 -12.81
C SER A 183 1.07 15.63 -12.33
N LEU A 184 1.10 14.40 -12.87
CA LEU A 184 0.27 13.30 -12.36
C LEU A 184 0.61 12.99 -10.88
N LEU A 185 1.90 12.94 -10.52
CA LEU A 185 2.34 12.69 -9.15
C LEU A 185 1.94 13.81 -8.19
N MET A 186 2.04 15.07 -8.62
CA MET A 186 1.58 16.22 -7.85
C MET A 186 0.07 16.18 -7.64
N GLY A 187 -0.70 15.83 -8.68
CA GLY A 187 -2.15 15.68 -8.57
C GLY A 187 -2.56 14.63 -7.53
N ASN A 188 -1.89 13.47 -7.52
CA ASN A 188 -2.15 12.42 -6.50
C ASN A 188 -1.85 12.89 -5.08
N LEU A 189 -0.84 13.75 -4.90
CA LEU A 189 -0.44 14.28 -3.61
C LEU A 189 -1.43 15.33 -3.09
N LEU A 190 -1.84 16.25 -3.96
CA LEU A 190 -2.87 17.25 -3.68
C LEU A 190 -4.22 16.60 -3.37
N GLU A 191 -4.59 15.54 -4.08
CA GLU A 191 -5.78 14.74 -3.77
C GLU A 191 -5.69 14.13 -2.36
N LYS A 192 -4.50 13.65 -1.94
CA LYS A 192 -4.27 13.16 -0.56
C LYS A 192 -4.37 14.28 0.48
N GLN A 193 -3.97 15.51 0.14
CA GLN A 193 -4.14 16.71 0.98
C GLN A 193 -5.60 17.16 1.08
N GLY A 194 -6.48 16.76 0.16
CA GLY A 194 -7.86 17.24 0.07
C GLY A 194 -8.02 18.42 -0.88
N GLU A 195 -6.95 18.86 -1.54
CA GLU A 195 -6.91 19.97 -2.49
C GLU A 195 -7.43 19.55 -3.87
N SER A 196 -8.72 19.20 -3.94
CA SER A 196 -9.34 18.58 -5.11
C SER A 196 -9.27 19.44 -6.38
N ILE A 197 -9.37 20.77 -6.26
CA ILE A 197 -9.30 21.68 -7.41
C ILE A 197 -7.87 21.70 -7.98
N ALA A 198 -6.87 21.90 -7.12
CA ALA A 198 -5.46 21.91 -7.52
C ALA A 198 -5.03 20.53 -8.08
N ALA A 199 -5.55 19.44 -7.51
CA ALA A 199 -5.32 18.09 -8.03
C ALA A 199 -5.83 17.95 -9.47
N ARG A 200 -7.07 18.39 -9.77
CA ARG A 200 -7.63 18.36 -11.13
C ARG A 200 -6.78 19.18 -12.12
N GLN A 201 -6.32 20.37 -11.72
CA GLN A 201 -5.46 21.20 -12.57
C GLN A 201 -4.13 20.50 -12.93
N CYS A 202 -3.53 19.80 -11.97
CA CYS A 202 -2.32 19.01 -12.22
C CYS A 202 -2.60 17.85 -13.18
N TYR A 203 -3.73 17.16 -13.04
CA TYR A 203 -4.12 16.11 -13.98
C TYR A 203 -4.41 16.65 -15.38
N ASP A 204 -5.01 17.83 -15.51
CA ASP A 204 -5.21 18.50 -16.81
C ASP A 204 -3.89 18.87 -17.49
N GLU A 205 -2.88 19.31 -16.73
CA GLU A 205 -1.53 19.57 -17.25
C GLU A 205 -0.85 18.28 -17.76
N ALA A 206 -1.04 17.16 -17.05
CA ALA A 206 -0.57 15.85 -17.50
C ALA A 206 -1.28 15.42 -18.79
N LEU A 207 -2.61 15.56 -18.85
CA LEU A 207 -3.43 15.18 -19.99
C LEU A 207 -3.22 16.06 -21.22
N ARG A 208 -2.85 17.34 -21.06
CA ARG A 208 -2.47 18.22 -22.18
C ARG A 208 -1.30 17.65 -22.99
N ARG A 209 -0.37 16.95 -22.34
CA ARG A 209 0.77 16.27 -23.00
C ARG A 209 0.42 14.86 -23.46
N GLN A 210 -0.48 14.19 -22.76
CA GLN A 210 -0.84 12.79 -23.00
C GLN A 210 -2.37 12.61 -23.07
N PRO A 211 -3.05 13.17 -24.09
CA PRO A 211 -4.52 13.30 -24.09
C PRO A 211 -5.28 11.97 -24.25
N ARG A 212 -4.58 10.89 -24.60
CA ARG A 212 -5.17 9.55 -24.80
C ARG A 212 -5.01 8.63 -23.58
N GLN A 213 -4.41 9.12 -22.48
CA GLN A 213 -4.24 8.32 -21.27
C GLN A 213 -5.56 8.19 -20.50
N LEU A 214 -6.34 7.15 -20.83
CA LEU A 214 -7.64 6.87 -20.19
C LEU A 214 -7.54 6.86 -18.65
N PHE A 215 -6.48 6.29 -18.10
CA PHE A 215 -6.29 6.22 -16.65
C PHE A 215 -6.10 7.61 -16.02
N TRP A 216 -5.35 8.49 -16.67
CA TRP A 216 -5.12 9.84 -16.15
C TRP A 216 -6.39 10.69 -16.26
N GLN A 217 -7.19 10.44 -17.29
CA GLN A 217 -8.50 11.04 -17.41
C GLN A 217 -9.43 10.57 -16.29
N LEU A 218 -9.52 9.26 -16.06
CA LEU A 218 -10.29 8.73 -14.94
C LEU A 218 -9.78 9.30 -13.61
N LYS A 219 -8.46 9.48 -13.44
CA LYS A 219 -7.89 10.08 -12.23
C LYS A 219 -8.42 11.48 -12.00
N ARG A 220 -8.41 12.31 -13.04
CA ARG A 220 -8.97 13.66 -13.00
C ARG A 220 -10.47 13.66 -12.73
N ASP A 221 -11.22 12.83 -13.46
CA ASP A 221 -12.68 12.90 -13.48
C ASP A 221 -13.29 12.35 -12.18
N LEU A 222 -12.63 11.37 -11.56
CA LEU A 222 -13.07 10.72 -10.32
C LEU A 222 -12.52 11.35 -9.04
N VAL A 223 -11.88 12.51 -9.12
CA VAL A 223 -11.56 13.30 -7.91
C VAL A 223 -12.87 13.65 -7.21
N TYR A 224 -12.91 13.43 -5.91
CA TYR A 224 -14.04 13.78 -5.05
C TYR A 224 -13.54 14.65 -3.89
N PRO A 225 -14.27 15.72 -3.50
CA PRO A 225 -13.86 16.57 -2.38
C PRO A 225 -13.82 15.76 -1.10
N LEU A 226 -12.67 15.77 -0.43
CA LEU A 226 -12.50 15.06 0.84
C LEU A 226 -13.35 15.71 1.94
N ILE A 227 -13.41 17.04 1.95
CA ILE A 227 -14.29 17.85 2.78
C ILE A 227 -15.13 18.66 1.81
N PRO A 228 -16.39 18.25 1.55
CA PRO A 228 -17.28 19.02 0.72
C PRO A 228 -17.66 20.33 1.41
N GLU A 229 -17.58 21.47 0.72
CA GLU A 229 -17.95 22.77 1.31
C GLU A 229 -19.47 22.89 1.51
N ASN A 230 -20.24 22.30 0.60
CA ASN A 230 -21.70 22.36 0.61
C ASN A 230 -22.31 21.18 -0.18
N ARG A 231 -23.63 21.09 -0.12
CA ARG A 231 -24.41 20.04 -0.79
C ARG A 231 -24.33 20.10 -2.32
N ALA A 232 -24.26 21.28 -2.93
CA ALA A 232 -24.19 21.41 -4.38
C ALA A 232 -22.88 20.83 -4.94
N ASP A 233 -21.78 20.95 -4.20
CA ASP A 233 -20.49 20.35 -4.57
C ASP A 233 -20.52 18.83 -4.51
N ILE A 234 -21.22 18.26 -3.52
CA ILE A 234 -21.46 16.81 -3.40
C ILE A 234 -22.21 16.31 -4.64
N GLU A 235 -23.34 16.95 -4.96
CA GLU A 235 -24.23 16.57 -6.07
C GLU A 235 -23.53 16.70 -7.42
N THR A 236 -22.82 17.82 -7.64
CA THR A 236 -22.06 18.07 -8.88
C THR A 236 -20.94 17.05 -9.06
N SER A 237 -20.19 16.75 -7.99
CA SER A 237 -19.10 15.77 -8.04
C SER A 237 -19.62 14.36 -8.30
N ALA A 238 -20.72 13.96 -7.66
CA ALA A 238 -21.36 12.66 -7.86
C ALA A 238 -21.89 12.50 -9.30
N ALA A 239 -22.57 13.51 -9.85
CA ALA A 239 -23.03 13.50 -11.24
C ALA A 239 -21.87 13.44 -12.24
N GLY A 240 -20.80 14.20 -11.98
CA GLY A 240 -19.58 14.19 -12.80
C GLY A 240 -18.88 12.84 -12.81
N ILE A 241 -18.78 12.17 -11.65
CA ILE A 241 -18.25 10.80 -11.52
C ILE A 241 -19.07 9.83 -12.37
N GLU A 242 -20.39 9.87 -12.25
CA GLU A 242 -21.26 8.96 -13.02
C GLU A 242 -21.09 9.15 -14.53
N ALA A 243 -21.12 10.41 -15.00
CA ALA A 243 -20.94 10.74 -16.40
C ALA A 243 -19.56 10.29 -16.93
N ALA A 244 -18.50 10.47 -16.14
CA ALA A 244 -17.16 10.06 -16.49
C ALA A 244 -17.02 8.54 -16.60
N LEU A 245 -17.58 7.79 -15.65
CA LEU A 245 -17.59 6.32 -15.72
C LEU A 245 -18.37 5.82 -16.94
N ALA A 246 -19.53 6.41 -17.23
CA ALA A 246 -20.33 6.08 -18.41
C ALA A 246 -19.55 6.35 -19.71
N GLN A 247 -18.89 7.51 -19.81
CA GLN A 247 -18.08 7.87 -20.98
C GLN A 247 -16.88 6.94 -21.14
N ALA A 248 -16.18 6.60 -20.06
CA ALA A 248 -15.05 5.67 -20.09
C ALA A 248 -15.48 4.28 -20.53
N LEU A 249 -16.63 3.80 -20.04
CA LEU A 249 -17.19 2.51 -20.43
C LEU A 249 -17.58 2.47 -21.91
N ASP A 250 -18.15 3.57 -22.43
CA ASP A 250 -18.48 3.70 -23.86
C ASP A 250 -17.21 3.64 -24.72
N ARG A 251 -16.15 4.36 -24.33
CA ARG A 251 -14.85 4.30 -25.02
C ARG A 251 -14.27 2.89 -25.06
N LEU A 252 -14.34 2.14 -23.96
CA LEU A 252 -13.87 0.75 -23.92
C LEU A 252 -14.66 -0.18 -24.85
N ARG A 253 -15.91 0.14 -25.22
CA ARG A 253 -16.67 -0.62 -26.22
C ARG A 253 -16.08 -0.48 -27.61
N HIS A 254 -15.58 0.70 -27.94
CA HIS A 254 -15.04 1.02 -29.26
C HIS A 254 -13.53 0.77 -29.37
N GLN A 255 -12.81 0.92 -28.26
CA GLN A 255 -11.36 0.74 -28.16
C GLN A 255 -11.05 -0.12 -26.93
N PRO A 256 -11.10 -1.46 -27.06
CA PRO A 256 -10.80 -2.36 -25.95
C PRO A 256 -9.36 -2.15 -25.48
N VAL A 257 -9.20 -1.79 -24.22
CA VAL A 257 -7.89 -1.73 -23.55
C VAL A 257 -7.87 -2.83 -22.50
N GLN A 258 -6.94 -3.76 -22.62
CA GLN A 258 -6.58 -4.62 -21.50
C GLN A 258 -5.60 -3.85 -20.63
N LEU A 259 -6.00 -3.58 -19.39
CA LEU A 259 -5.11 -2.89 -18.47
C LEU A 259 -4.02 -3.86 -18.01
N PRO A 260 -2.74 -3.50 -18.16
CA PRO A 260 -1.67 -4.24 -17.53
C PRO A 260 -1.88 -4.31 -16.02
N HIS A 261 -1.38 -5.37 -15.39
CA HIS A 261 -1.59 -5.63 -13.98
C HIS A 261 -1.15 -4.47 -13.07
N GLU A 262 -0.09 -3.76 -13.44
CA GLU A 262 0.40 -2.58 -12.72
C GLU A 262 -0.59 -1.39 -12.69
N HIS A 263 -1.59 -1.37 -13.57
CA HIS A 263 -2.64 -0.34 -13.58
C HIS A 263 -3.84 -0.70 -12.68
N PHE A 264 -3.85 -1.89 -12.07
CA PHE A 264 -4.90 -2.32 -11.15
C PHE A 264 -4.86 -1.56 -9.82
N PHE A 265 -3.67 -1.28 -9.29
CA PHE A 265 -3.49 -0.41 -8.11
C PHE A 265 -4.16 0.96 -8.27
N TYR A 266 -4.16 1.43 -9.51
CA TYR A 266 -4.62 2.72 -9.93
C TYR A 266 -6.16 2.79 -9.99
N LEU A 267 -6.80 1.71 -10.45
CA LEU A 267 -8.25 1.49 -10.32
C LEU A 267 -8.68 1.25 -8.86
N ALA A 268 -7.83 0.59 -8.05
CA ALA A 268 -8.04 0.41 -6.62
C ALA A 268 -8.20 1.74 -5.87
N MET A 269 -7.35 2.71 -6.20
CA MET A 269 -7.42 4.05 -5.59
C MET A 269 -8.72 4.79 -5.97
N MET A 270 -9.24 4.59 -7.18
CA MET A 270 -10.50 5.21 -7.63
C MET A 270 -11.72 4.64 -6.93
N HIS A 271 -11.63 3.36 -6.53
CA HIS A 271 -12.69 2.66 -5.83
C HIS A 271 -13.05 3.32 -4.49
N GLY A 272 -12.04 3.79 -3.73
CA GLY A 272 -12.24 4.46 -2.45
C GLY A 272 -13.04 5.77 -2.56
N ASN A 273 -12.78 6.56 -3.60
CA ASN A 273 -13.46 7.85 -3.79
C ASN A 273 -14.97 7.70 -4.02
N ILE A 274 -15.37 6.65 -4.73
CA ILE A 274 -16.80 6.34 -4.99
C ILE A 274 -17.46 5.73 -3.74
N ALA A 275 -16.69 5.08 -2.86
CA ALA A 275 -17.24 4.66 -1.57
C ALA A 275 -17.64 5.85 -0.69
N TYR A 276 -17.02 7.03 -0.87
CA TYR A 276 -17.34 8.23 -0.12
C TYR A 276 -18.65 8.90 -0.55
N THR A 277 -19.04 8.78 -1.82
CA THR A 277 -20.31 9.34 -2.31
C THR A 277 -21.52 8.75 -1.57
N ALA A 278 -21.41 7.50 -1.12
CA ALA A 278 -22.42 6.83 -0.31
C ALA A 278 -22.57 7.42 1.11
N TYR A 279 -21.53 8.06 1.68
CA TYR A 279 -21.64 8.74 2.98
C TYR A 279 -22.29 10.12 2.88
N HIS A 280 -22.36 10.69 1.69
CA HIS A 280 -22.93 12.02 1.45
C HIS A 280 -24.32 11.97 0.80
N HIS A 281 -25.10 10.93 1.11
CA HIS A 281 -26.50 10.78 0.70
C HIS A 281 -26.76 10.83 -0.81
N THR A 282 -25.77 10.47 -1.62
CA THR A 282 -25.98 10.31 -3.07
C THR A 282 -26.38 8.86 -3.37
N ASP A 283 -27.26 8.66 -4.34
CA ASP A 283 -27.55 7.32 -4.86
C ASP A 283 -26.31 6.80 -5.61
N ALA A 284 -25.51 6.01 -4.92
CA ALA A 284 -24.27 5.46 -5.45
C ALA A 284 -24.48 4.21 -6.31
N LEU A 285 -25.70 3.66 -6.41
CA LEU A 285 -25.95 2.37 -7.10
C LEU A 285 -25.45 2.40 -8.54
N ARG A 286 -25.82 3.45 -9.28
CA ARG A 286 -25.44 3.57 -10.68
C ARG A 286 -23.93 3.74 -10.86
N GLN A 287 -23.30 4.56 -10.02
CA GLN A 287 -21.85 4.76 -10.01
C GLN A 287 -21.11 3.45 -9.74
N ARG A 288 -21.56 2.67 -8.74
CA ARG A 288 -20.98 1.38 -8.38
C ARG A 288 -21.12 0.35 -9.51
N GLN A 289 -22.27 0.27 -10.16
CA GLN A 289 -22.48 -0.61 -11.33
C GLN A 289 -21.57 -0.25 -12.50
N LEU A 290 -21.46 1.05 -12.82
CA LEU A 290 -20.60 1.52 -13.89
C LEU A 290 -19.13 1.23 -13.61
N LEU A 291 -18.67 1.46 -12.37
CA LEU A 291 -17.32 1.14 -11.94
C LEU A 291 -17.03 -0.37 -12.03
N ALA A 292 -17.94 -1.21 -11.53
CA ALA A 292 -17.81 -2.66 -11.58
C ALA A 292 -17.69 -3.16 -13.02
N GLU A 293 -18.54 -2.67 -13.92
CA GLU A 293 -18.49 -3.06 -15.33
C GLU A 293 -17.26 -2.51 -16.06
N LEU A 294 -16.86 -1.27 -15.77
CA LEU A 294 -15.64 -0.66 -16.30
C LEU A 294 -14.42 -1.53 -15.96
N ILE A 295 -14.23 -1.84 -14.68
CA ILE A 295 -13.11 -2.64 -14.21
C ILE A 295 -13.19 -4.06 -14.80
N ARG A 296 -14.36 -4.71 -14.75
CA ARG A 296 -14.54 -6.06 -15.30
C ARG A 296 -14.16 -6.14 -16.79
N ARG A 297 -14.49 -5.14 -17.60
CA ARG A 297 -14.14 -5.10 -19.04
C ARG A 297 -12.66 -4.86 -19.29
N SER A 298 -11.99 -4.14 -18.40
CA SER A 298 -10.55 -3.90 -18.49
C SER A 298 -9.70 -5.11 -18.09
N LEU A 299 -10.30 -6.12 -17.44
CA LEU A 299 -9.62 -7.34 -17.03
C LEU A 299 -9.65 -8.43 -18.10
N ALA A 300 -8.60 -9.25 -18.12
CA ALA A 300 -8.59 -10.49 -18.89
C ALA A 300 -9.68 -11.44 -18.38
N LYS A 301 -10.44 -12.04 -19.31
CA LYS A 301 -11.52 -12.98 -18.97
C LYS A 301 -10.91 -14.25 -18.37
N PRO A 302 -11.23 -14.62 -17.13
CA PRO A 302 -10.73 -15.87 -16.54
C PRO A 302 -11.44 -17.09 -17.18
N PRO A 303 -10.91 -18.30 -16.97
CA PRO A 303 -11.60 -19.53 -17.34
C PRO A 303 -13.03 -19.57 -16.81
N ALA A 304 -13.92 -20.26 -17.53
CA ALA A 304 -15.30 -20.44 -17.11
C ALA A 304 -15.35 -21.08 -15.71
N TRP A 305 -16.13 -20.49 -14.82
CA TRP A 305 -16.40 -21.07 -13.52
C TRP A 305 -17.40 -22.20 -13.67
N GLN A 306 -17.17 -23.31 -12.96
CA GLN A 306 -18.12 -24.41 -12.86
C GLN A 306 -18.55 -24.53 -11.41
N PRO A 307 -19.86 -24.56 -11.13
CA PRO A 307 -20.37 -24.81 -9.80
C PRO A 307 -19.92 -26.19 -9.33
N SER A 308 -19.54 -26.28 -8.06
CA SER A 308 -19.32 -27.53 -7.36
C SER A 308 -20.24 -27.55 -6.15
N VAL A 309 -20.89 -28.68 -5.91
CA VAL A 309 -21.60 -28.93 -4.65
C VAL A 309 -20.57 -29.50 -3.69
N SER A 310 -20.44 -28.90 -2.50
CA SER A 310 -19.60 -29.48 -1.47
C SER A 310 -20.29 -30.69 -0.80
N GLY A 311 -19.60 -31.37 0.10
CA GLY A 311 -20.07 -32.61 0.73
C GLY A 311 -21.23 -32.40 1.72
N PRO A 312 -21.34 -33.21 2.78
CA PRO A 312 -22.47 -33.14 3.71
C PRO A 312 -22.54 -31.85 4.55
N ARG A 313 -21.48 -31.03 4.55
CA ARG A 313 -21.40 -29.74 5.26
C ARG A 313 -21.21 -28.62 4.25
N LEU A 314 -21.93 -27.51 4.43
CA LEU A 314 -21.79 -26.32 3.60
C LEU A 314 -20.39 -25.70 3.78
N HIS A 315 -19.68 -25.51 2.67
CA HIS A 315 -18.35 -24.93 2.65
C HIS A 315 -18.43 -23.42 2.39
N LEU A 316 -18.26 -22.64 3.46
CA LEU A 316 -18.24 -21.18 3.43
C LEU A 316 -16.80 -20.66 3.27
N GLY A 317 -16.59 -19.79 2.29
CA GLY A 317 -15.38 -18.98 2.18
C GLY A 317 -15.58 -17.59 2.79
N ILE A 318 -14.59 -17.10 3.52
CA ILE A 318 -14.51 -15.72 4.01
C ILE A 318 -13.14 -15.18 3.61
N ILE A 319 -13.05 -13.96 3.11
CA ILE A 319 -11.76 -13.33 2.79
C ILE A 319 -11.44 -12.22 3.80
N ALA A 320 -10.25 -12.28 4.39
CA ALA A 320 -9.69 -11.22 5.21
C ALA A 320 -8.93 -10.21 4.33
N ALA A 321 -9.03 -8.92 4.63
CA ALA A 321 -8.30 -7.88 3.91
C ALA A 321 -6.77 -8.12 3.90
N ALA A 322 -6.15 -7.66 2.81
CA ALA A 322 -4.75 -7.94 2.52
C ALA A 322 -3.74 -7.31 3.49
N LYS A 323 -4.05 -6.08 3.95
CA LYS A 323 -3.03 -5.14 4.47
C LYS A 323 -3.30 -4.58 5.87
N SER A 324 -4.39 -4.98 6.51
CA SER A 324 -4.66 -4.60 7.89
C SER A 324 -5.56 -5.63 8.58
N VAL A 325 -5.58 -5.61 9.91
CA VAL A 325 -6.67 -6.19 10.72
C VAL A 325 -7.90 -5.33 10.44
N ALA A 326 -8.51 -5.52 9.27
CA ALA A 326 -9.65 -4.73 8.89
C ALA A 326 -10.75 -4.97 9.94
N LEU A 327 -11.35 -3.88 10.41
CA LEU A 327 -12.47 -3.90 11.34
C LEU A 327 -13.51 -4.92 10.88
N SER A 328 -13.82 -4.93 9.58
CA SER A 328 -14.69 -5.89 8.91
C SER A 328 -14.45 -7.34 9.30
N PHE A 329 -13.18 -7.77 9.32
CA PHE A 329 -12.83 -9.12 9.67
C PHE A 329 -12.95 -9.34 11.18
N ILE A 330 -12.65 -8.36 12.03
CA ILE A 330 -12.94 -8.46 13.48
C ILE A 330 -14.45 -8.69 13.72
N TYR A 331 -15.31 -7.93 13.03
CA TYR A 331 -16.77 -8.01 13.19
C TYR A 331 -17.38 -9.33 12.66
N THR A 332 -16.71 -10.00 11.71
CA THR A 332 -17.26 -11.15 10.97
C THR A 332 -16.55 -12.48 11.29
N SER A 333 -15.30 -12.42 11.73
CA SER A 333 -14.48 -13.58 12.14
C SER A 333 -15.12 -14.40 13.25
N ALA A 334 -15.58 -13.74 14.31
CA ALA A 334 -16.19 -14.42 15.44
C ALA A 334 -17.52 -15.10 15.10
N MET A 335 -18.24 -14.59 14.09
CA MET A 335 -19.43 -15.28 13.58
C MET A 335 -19.04 -16.61 12.93
N ALA A 336 -17.94 -16.64 12.18
CA ALA A 336 -17.45 -17.84 11.50
C ALA A 336 -17.08 -18.96 12.49
N ASP A 337 -16.46 -18.60 13.62
CA ASP A 337 -16.09 -19.54 14.68
C ASP A 337 -17.31 -20.17 15.38
N ARG A 338 -18.45 -19.46 15.39
CA ARG A 338 -19.68 -19.91 16.06
C ARG A 338 -20.66 -20.65 15.16
N LEU A 339 -20.36 -20.78 13.86
CA LEU A 339 -21.17 -21.61 12.97
C LEU A 339 -21.12 -23.07 13.41
N ASP A 340 -22.26 -23.76 13.33
CA ASP A 340 -22.40 -25.16 13.72
C ASP A 340 -21.41 -26.06 12.92
N PRO A 341 -20.41 -26.69 13.57
CA PRO A 341 -19.41 -27.52 12.89
C PRO A 341 -19.98 -28.76 12.19
N ALA A 342 -21.20 -29.19 12.57
CA ALA A 342 -21.91 -30.29 11.93
C ALA A 342 -22.56 -29.88 10.61
N ARG A 343 -22.80 -28.58 10.41
CA ARG A 343 -23.44 -28.02 9.21
C ARG A 343 -22.47 -27.25 8.32
N PHE A 344 -21.43 -26.67 8.89
CA PHE A 344 -20.53 -25.76 8.19
C PHE A 344 -19.07 -26.22 8.26
N GLN A 345 -18.37 -26.01 7.15
CA GLN A 345 -16.93 -25.96 7.06
C GLN A 345 -16.54 -24.57 6.57
N VAL A 346 -15.58 -23.92 7.22
CA VAL A 346 -15.18 -22.54 6.90
C VAL A 346 -13.73 -22.51 6.43
N THR A 347 -13.47 -21.80 5.33
CA THR A 347 -12.13 -21.43 4.90
C THR A 347 -11.98 -19.92 4.89
N ILE A 348 -11.01 -19.44 5.66
CA ILE A 348 -10.60 -18.04 5.70
C ILE A 348 -9.41 -17.83 4.77
N PHE A 349 -9.60 -17.01 3.75
CA PHE A 349 -8.56 -16.61 2.82
C PHE A 349 -7.84 -15.36 3.32
N CYS A 350 -6.52 -15.34 3.24
CA CYS A 350 -5.69 -14.21 3.66
C CYS A 350 -4.46 -14.10 2.75
N GLN A 351 -3.82 -12.92 2.73
CA GLN A 351 -2.64 -12.65 1.88
C GLN A 351 -1.36 -12.46 2.67
N SER A 352 -1.49 -12.24 3.97
CA SER A 352 -0.37 -12.02 4.86
C SER A 352 -0.27 -13.17 5.87
N PRO A 353 0.87 -13.86 5.94
CA PRO A 353 1.16 -14.80 7.01
C PRO A 353 1.05 -14.16 8.39
N ASP A 354 1.41 -12.88 8.52
CA ASP A 354 1.34 -12.14 9.80
C ASP A 354 -0.11 -11.93 10.22
N VAL A 355 -1.01 -11.61 9.28
CA VAL A 355 -2.45 -11.50 9.55
C VAL A 355 -3.01 -12.84 9.99
N ALA A 356 -2.68 -13.92 9.26
CA ALA A 356 -3.10 -15.27 9.65
C ALA A 356 -2.58 -15.64 11.04
N GLN A 357 -1.33 -15.32 11.35
CA GLN A 357 -0.71 -15.61 12.64
C GLN A 357 -1.31 -14.80 13.78
N LEU A 358 -1.65 -13.52 13.54
CA LEU A 358 -2.29 -12.67 14.52
C LEU A 358 -3.61 -13.28 15.00
N PHE A 359 -4.46 -13.72 14.08
CA PHE A 359 -5.75 -14.32 14.44
C PHE A 359 -5.62 -15.71 15.06
N LYS A 360 -4.62 -16.48 14.64
CA LYS A 360 -4.31 -17.79 15.26
C LYS A 360 -3.74 -17.68 16.67
N SER A 361 -3.11 -16.57 17.03
CA SER A 361 -2.41 -16.40 18.31
C SER A 361 -3.08 -15.42 19.28
N SER A 362 -3.97 -14.55 18.78
CA SER A 362 -4.68 -13.57 19.61
C SER A 362 -5.65 -14.27 20.56
N SER A 363 -5.50 -14.08 21.87
CA SER A 363 -6.49 -14.53 22.86
C SER A 363 -7.84 -13.81 22.73
N ARG A 364 -7.86 -12.65 22.06
CA ARG A 364 -9.05 -11.79 21.85
C ARG A 364 -9.87 -12.17 20.63
N TYR A 365 -9.21 -12.67 19.59
CA TYR A 365 -9.82 -13.04 18.30
C TYR A 365 -9.60 -14.52 17.98
N HIS A 366 -9.34 -15.34 19.01
CA HIS A 366 -8.96 -16.74 18.86
C HIS A 366 -10.12 -17.53 18.26
N PHE A 367 -9.83 -18.27 17.21
CA PHE A 367 -10.76 -19.22 16.62
C PHE A 367 -10.58 -20.58 17.29
N HIS A 368 -11.62 -21.10 17.92
CA HIS A 368 -11.60 -22.38 18.63
C HIS A 368 -12.24 -23.51 17.81
N GLY A 369 -12.98 -23.18 16.76
CA GLY A 369 -13.72 -24.13 15.94
C GLY A 369 -12.82 -24.98 15.05
N SER A 370 -12.85 -26.30 15.23
CA SER A 370 -12.13 -27.26 14.37
C SER A 370 -12.64 -27.25 12.92
N HIS A 371 -13.77 -26.61 12.63
CA HIS A 371 -14.34 -26.43 11.29
C HIS A 371 -13.76 -25.23 10.54
N VAL A 372 -12.96 -24.38 11.17
CA VAL A 372 -12.34 -23.20 10.57
C VAL A 372 -10.92 -23.50 10.11
N SER A 373 -10.62 -23.20 8.85
CA SER A 373 -9.30 -23.39 8.23
C SER A 373 -8.79 -22.09 7.63
N TRP A 374 -7.47 -21.92 7.56
CA TRP A 374 -6.83 -20.73 6.98
C TRP A 374 -6.07 -21.10 5.71
N LYS A 375 -6.23 -20.28 4.67
CA LYS A 375 -5.53 -20.47 3.39
C LYS A 375 -4.90 -19.17 2.93
N LEU A 376 -3.59 -19.21 2.72
CA LEU A 376 -2.86 -18.11 2.10
C LEU A 376 -3.17 -18.09 0.60
N ILE A 377 -3.49 -16.91 0.07
CA ILE A 377 -3.69 -16.67 -1.36
C ILE A 377 -2.67 -15.68 -1.88
N SER A 378 -2.42 -15.72 -3.18
CA SER A 378 -1.48 -14.83 -3.87
C SER A 378 -1.94 -13.37 -3.82
N ASP A 379 -0.99 -12.43 -3.84
CA ASP A 379 -1.27 -11.01 -4.10
C ASP A 379 -1.61 -10.75 -5.58
N ASP A 380 -1.32 -11.71 -6.47
CA ASP A 380 -1.79 -11.65 -7.85
C ASP A 380 -3.27 -12.05 -7.94
N PRO A 381 -4.19 -11.17 -8.41
CA PRO A 381 -5.62 -11.46 -8.43
C PRO A 381 -6.01 -12.66 -9.30
N HIS A 382 -5.27 -12.96 -10.37
CA HIS A 382 -5.57 -14.11 -11.23
C HIS A 382 -5.24 -15.43 -10.53
N GLN A 383 -4.08 -15.50 -9.88
CA GLN A 383 -3.70 -16.64 -9.05
C GLN A 383 -4.62 -16.79 -7.84
N ALA A 384 -4.97 -15.68 -7.16
CA ALA A 384 -5.91 -15.67 -6.06
C ALA A 384 -7.27 -16.23 -6.49
N LEU A 385 -7.81 -15.78 -7.63
CA LEU A 385 -9.07 -16.25 -8.18
C LEU A 385 -9.06 -17.77 -8.40
N ALA A 386 -7.98 -18.30 -8.99
CA ALA A 386 -7.81 -19.72 -9.20
C ALA A 386 -7.74 -20.50 -7.87
N GLN A 387 -7.01 -19.99 -6.88
CA GLN A 387 -6.87 -20.60 -5.55
C GLN A 387 -8.18 -20.63 -4.76
N VAL A 388 -8.99 -19.56 -4.85
CA VAL A 388 -10.32 -19.50 -4.22
C VAL A 388 -11.26 -20.50 -4.90
N ARG A 389 -11.36 -20.48 -6.24
CA ARG A 389 -12.20 -21.43 -7.00
C ARG A 389 -11.84 -22.89 -6.77
N ALA A 390 -10.54 -23.20 -6.63
CA ALA A 390 -10.07 -24.55 -6.31
C ALA A 390 -10.57 -25.08 -4.96
N SER A 391 -11.06 -24.18 -4.08
CA SER A 391 -11.60 -24.54 -2.77
C SER A 391 -13.05 -25.02 -2.82
N ARG A 392 -13.73 -24.95 -3.99
CA ARG A 392 -15.06 -25.55 -4.22
C ARG A 392 -16.13 -25.13 -3.18
N LEU A 393 -16.22 -23.83 -2.95
CA LEU A 393 -17.10 -23.22 -1.96
C LEU A 393 -18.58 -23.31 -2.40
N ASP A 394 -19.49 -23.50 -1.44
CA ASP A 394 -20.93 -23.32 -1.67
C ASP A 394 -21.36 -21.87 -1.51
N ALA A 395 -20.67 -21.13 -0.64
CA ALA A 395 -20.92 -19.72 -0.41
C ALA A 395 -19.60 -18.96 -0.21
N MET A 396 -19.55 -17.71 -0.67
CA MET A 396 -18.45 -16.79 -0.46
C MET A 396 -18.96 -15.50 0.19
N PHE A 397 -18.39 -15.15 1.33
CA PHE A 397 -18.65 -13.89 2.02
C PHE A 397 -17.46 -12.94 1.83
N PHE A 398 -17.68 -11.87 1.09
CA PHE A 398 -16.73 -10.77 0.91
C PHE A 398 -16.93 -9.75 2.03
N THR A 399 -15.90 -9.49 2.83
CA THR A 399 -16.03 -8.62 4.01
C THR A 399 -16.04 -7.15 3.64
N GLU A 400 -15.31 -6.75 2.60
CA GLU A 400 -15.19 -5.35 2.19
C GLU A 400 -14.82 -5.20 0.70
N PRO A 401 -15.62 -5.74 -0.24
CA PRO A 401 -15.37 -5.49 -1.66
C PRO A 401 -15.38 -3.97 -1.95
N GLY A 402 -16.02 -3.19 -1.07
CA GLY A 402 -16.03 -1.73 -1.05
C GLY A 402 -14.72 -0.98 -0.79
N TRP A 403 -13.70 -1.65 -0.25
CA TRP A 403 -12.50 -0.98 0.27
C TRP A 403 -11.22 -1.73 -0.07
N ASP A 404 -11.27 -3.07 -0.04
CA ASP A 404 -10.16 -3.91 -0.42
C ASP A 404 -10.26 -4.26 -1.90
N PHE A 405 -9.30 -3.78 -2.66
CA PHE A 405 -9.28 -3.98 -4.11
C PHE A 405 -9.16 -5.43 -4.53
N GLN A 406 -8.45 -6.27 -3.78
CA GLN A 406 -8.34 -7.67 -4.13
C GLN A 406 -9.67 -8.38 -3.95
N GLN A 407 -10.36 -8.11 -2.85
CA GLN A 407 -11.74 -8.56 -2.66
C GLN A 407 -12.65 -8.07 -3.78
N TYR A 408 -12.52 -6.80 -4.17
CA TYR A 408 -13.30 -6.24 -5.28
C TYR A 408 -13.07 -7.01 -6.58
N ILE A 409 -11.82 -7.24 -6.99
CA ILE A 409 -11.50 -7.99 -8.21
C ILE A 409 -12.02 -9.43 -8.15
N LEU A 410 -11.86 -10.11 -7.01
CA LEU A 410 -12.39 -11.46 -6.83
C LEU A 410 -13.92 -11.46 -6.92
N ALA A 411 -14.58 -10.48 -6.31
CA ALA A 411 -16.03 -10.36 -6.28
C ALA A 411 -16.62 -10.12 -7.67
N LEU A 412 -15.90 -9.47 -8.61
CA LEU A 412 -16.31 -9.29 -10.02
C LEU A 412 -16.48 -10.60 -10.80
N PHE A 413 -16.01 -11.73 -10.25
CA PHE A 413 -16.12 -13.04 -10.86
C PHE A 413 -16.84 -14.01 -9.92
N ARG A 414 -17.57 -14.97 -10.51
CA ARG A 414 -18.11 -16.08 -9.73
C ARG A 414 -16.99 -16.98 -9.20
N VAL A 415 -17.01 -17.21 -7.88
CA VAL A 415 -16.14 -18.12 -7.14
C VAL A 415 -16.93 -19.16 -6.34
N ALA A 416 -18.21 -18.89 -6.05
CA ALA A 416 -19.15 -19.77 -5.38
C ALA A 416 -20.56 -19.60 -5.97
N PRO A 417 -21.46 -20.60 -5.82
CA PRO A 417 -22.88 -20.48 -6.20
C PRO A 417 -23.59 -19.32 -5.52
N VAL A 418 -23.28 -19.09 -4.24
CA VAL A 418 -23.80 -17.94 -3.47
C VAL A 418 -22.66 -17.00 -3.12
N GLN A 419 -22.81 -15.71 -3.42
CA GLN A 419 -21.86 -14.66 -3.03
C GLN A 419 -22.59 -13.57 -2.28
N CYS A 420 -22.06 -13.18 -1.13
CA CYS A 420 -22.67 -12.14 -0.31
C CYS A 420 -21.63 -11.18 0.26
N THR A 421 -22.10 -9.98 0.56
CA THR A 421 -21.38 -8.92 1.27
C THR A 421 -22.30 -8.33 2.34
N SER A 422 -21.82 -7.37 3.14
CA SER A 422 -22.59 -6.76 4.23
C SER A 422 -22.21 -5.30 4.45
N TRP A 423 -22.77 -4.69 5.50
CA TRP A 423 -22.70 -3.26 5.89
C TRP A 423 -21.30 -2.65 6.04
N MET A 424 -20.24 -3.47 5.98
CA MET A 424 -18.85 -3.00 5.86
C MET A 424 -18.58 -2.28 4.55
N ASN A 425 -19.33 -2.60 3.49
CA ASN A 425 -19.42 -1.76 2.31
C ASN A 425 -20.50 -0.70 2.55
N PRO A 426 -20.20 0.62 2.40
CA PRO A 426 -21.22 1.66 2.52
C PRO A 426 -22.17 1.57 1.33
N GLY A 427 -23.34 0.96 1.56
CA GLY A 427 -24.38 0.71 0.56
C GLY A 427 -24.08 -0.49 -0.34
N THR A 428 -24.72 -0.51 -1.50
CA THR A 428 -24.55 -1.51 -2.57
C THR A 428 -23.11 -1.69 -3.05
N SER A 429 -22.72 -2.91 -3.41
CA SER A 429 -21.45 -3.14 -4.11
C SER A 429 -21.52 -2.76 -5.59
N GLY A 430 -22.72 -2.78 -6.19
CA GLY A 430 -22.93 -2.62 -7.63
C GLY A 430 -22.39 -3.77 -8.48
N ILE A 431 -21.90 -4.85 -7.87
CA ILE A 431 -21.23 -5.96 -8.55
C ILE A 431 -22.27 -7.00 -9.00
N ALA A 432 -22.38 -7.23 -10.31
CA ALA A 432 -23.39 -8.12 -10.90
C ALA A 432 -23.31 -9.59 -10.45
N THR A 433 -22.16 -10.02 -9.93
CA THR A 433 -21.93 -11.38 -9.41
C THR A 433 -22.20 -11.50 -7.91
N MET A 434 -22.56 -10.42 -7.22
CA MET A 434 -22.95 -10.43 -5.81
C MET A 434 -24.45 -10.74 -5.69
N ASP A 435 -24.82 -11.79 -4.98
CA ASP A 435 -26.23 -12.20 -4.87
C ASP A 435 -26.96 -11.48 -3.73
N TYR A 436 -26.32 -11.40 -2.56
CA TYR A 436 -26.97 -10.89 -1.35
C TYR A 436 -26.16 -9.77 -0.69
N PHE A 437 -26.88 -8.75 -0.23
CA PHE A 437 -26.39 -7.80 0.74
C PHE A 437 -27.03 -8.12 2.10
N LEU A 438 -26.23 -8.56 3.06
CA LEU A 438 -26.69 -8.92 4.39
C LEU A 438 -26.74 -7.67 5.26
N SER A 439 -27.94 -7.25 5.67
CA SER A 439 -28.17 -6.09 6.53
C SER A 439 -29.11 -6.46 7.70
N ALA A 440 -29.59 -5.46 8.43
CA ALA A 440 -30.54 -5.64 9.53
C ALA A 440 -31.79 -4.79 9.34
N ALA A 441 -32.94 -5.28 9.81
CA ALA A 441 -34.22 -4.59 9.69
C ALA A 441 -34.21 -3.18 10.31
N MET A 442 -33.40 -2.94 11.36
CA MET A 442 -33.26 -1.62 11.99
C MET A 442 -32.39 -0.64 11.18
N MET A 443 -31.61 -1.11 10.21
CA MET A 443 -30.75 -0.27 9.37
C MET A 443 -31.42 0.14 8.07
N GLU A 444 -32.43 -0.61 7.63
CA GLU A 444 -32.99 -0.52 6.29
C GLU A 444 -34.44 -0.02 6.35
N PRO A 445 -34.66 1.30 6.13
CA PRO A 445 -36.00 1.82 5.92
C PRO A 445 -36.77 1.10 4.80
N THR A 446 -38.09 1.26 4.82
CA THR A 446 -38.95 0.78 3.73
C THR A 446 -38.50 1.40 2.39
N GLY A 447 -38.33 0.57 1.36
CA GLY A 447 -37.90 1.03 0.03
C GLY A 447 -36.39 0.99 -0.20
N SER A 448 -35.56 0.67 0.81
CA SER A 448 -34.10 0.53 0.67
C SER A 448 -33.70 -0.43 -0.44
N GLU A 449 -34.50 -1.47 -0.72
CA GLU A 449 -34.19 -2.48 -1.75
C GLU A 449 -33.91 -1.90 -3.14
N ASN A 450 -34.46 -0.72 -3.45
CA ASN A 450 -34.24 -0.04 -4.73
C ASN A 450 -32.83 0.56 -4.87
N GLN A 451 -32.07 0.65 -3.78
CA GLN A 451 -30.71 1.19 -3.74
C GLN A 451 -29.64 0.09 -3.81
N TYR A 452 -30.04 -1.17 -3.89
CA TYR A 452 -29.13 -2.33 -3.95
C TYR A 452 -29.16 -3.01 -5.31
N SER A 453 -27.99 -3.47 -5.75
CA SER A 453 -27.89 -4.37 -6.90
C SER A 453 -28.15 -5.82 -6.50
N GLU A 454 -27.84 -6.13 -5.25
CA GLU A 454 -28.00 -7.40 -4.58
C GLU A 454 -29.43 -7.57 -4.03
N HIS A 455 -29.81 -8.80 -3.74
CA HIS A 455 -30.97 -9.05 -2.89
C HIS A 455 -30.67 -8.61 -1.44
N LEU A 456 -31.39 -7.59 -0.96
CA LEU A 456 -31.25 -7.08 0.39
C LEU A 456 -31.88 -8.02 1.41
N GLU A 457 -31.05 -8.77 2.12
CA GLU A 457 -31.46 -9.69 3.17
C GLU A 457 -31.44 -8.97 4.53
N ARG A 458 -32.59 -8.88 5.20
CA ARG A 458 -32.77 -8.09 6.43
C ARG A 458 -32.90 -9.00 7.65
N TRP A 459 -31.81 -9.16 8.38
CA TRP A 459 -31.81 -9.95 9.61
C TRP A 459 -32.48 -9.20 10.77
N ARG A 460 -32.96 -9.96 11.75
CA ARG A 460 -33.50 -9.40 12.99
C ARG A 460 -32.45 -8.69 13.84
N ALA A 461 -31.22 -9.19 13.78
CA ALA A 461 -30.07 -8.64 14.50
C ALA A 461 -29.03 -8.12 13.50
N PHE A 462 -28.20 -7.20 13.98
CA PHE A 462 -27.08 -6.68 13.23
C PHE A 462 -26.11 -7.82 12.84
N PRO A 463 -25.69 -7.93 11.57
CA PRO A 463 -24.87 -9.04 11.09
C PRO A 463 -23.39 -8.82 11.47
N SER A 464 -23.13 -8.70 12.76
CA SER A 464 -21.78 -8.72 13.32
C SER A 464 -21.77 -9.23 14.74
N TRP A 465 -20.58 -9.63 15.19
CA TRP A 465 -20.33 -9.96 16.57
C TRP A 465 -18.99 -9.36 16.98
N VAL A 466 -18.97 -8.67 18.12
CA VAL A 466 -17.77 -8.03 18.65
C VAL A 466 -17.48 -8.60 20.03
N PRO A 467 -16.25 -9.07 20.30
CA PRO A 467 -15.89 -9.47 21.65
C PRO A 467 -15.94 -8.26 22.58
N ALA A 468 -16.23 -8.49 23.87
CA ALA A 468 -16.14 -7.44 24.87
C ALA A 468 -14.73 -6.83 24.89
N PHE A 469 -14.64 -5.51 25.00
CA PHE A 469 -13.37 -4.80 25.14
C PHE A 469 -13.08 -4.57 26.62
N ASP A 470 -11.88 -4.93 27.04
CA ASP A 470 -11.32 -4.44 28.30
C ASP A 470 -10.93 -2.97 28.09
N PHE A 471 -11.79 -2.07 28.53
CA PHE A 471 -11.45 -0.64 28.53
C PHE A 471 -10.41 -0.40 29.63
N PRO A 472 -9.33 0.36 29.35
CA PRO A 472 -8.43 0.80 30.40
C PRO A 472 -9.21 1.66 31.41
N ALA A 473 -8.70 1.74 32.64
CA ALA A 473 -9.25 2.68 33.62
C ALA A 473 -9.23 4.10 33.01
N PRO A 474 -10.31 4.90 33.20
CA PRO A 474 -10.33 6.28 32.74
C PRO A 474 -9.13 7.06 33.29
N ALA A 475 -8.42 7.77 32.43
CA ALA A 475 -7.37 8.70 32.85
C ALA A 475 -7.97 10.07 33.20
N PRO A 476 -7.35 10.83 34.12
CA PRO A 476 -7.72 12.22 34.40
C PRO A 476 -7.74 13.10 33.15
N ARG A 477 -8.61 14.11 33.12
CA ARG A 477 -8.74 15.05 31.99
C ARG A 477 -7.48 15.90 31.77
N GLU A 478 -6.78 16.22 32.85
CA GLU A 478 -5.53 16.97 32.88
C GLU A 478 -4.41 16.30 32.08
N ASP A 479 -4.38 14.95 32.03
CA ASP A 479 -3.41 14.19 31.25
C ASP A 479 -3.51 14.47 29.74
N PHE A 480 -4.67 14.94 29.29
CA PHE A 480 -4.95 15.32 27.90
C PHE A 480 -5.00 16.84 27.70
N GLY A 481 -4.66 17.64 28.72
CA GLY A 481 -4.76 19.10 28.66
C GLY A 481 -6.19 19.62 28.59
N LEU A 482 -7.18 18.84 29.05
CA LEU A 482 -8.60 19.20 29.00
C LEU A 482 -9.02 19.85 30.33
N ALA A 483 -9.54 21.08 30.27
CA ALA A 483 -9.99 21.79 31.47
C ALA A 483 -11.26 21.17 32.09
N ASP A 484 -11.39 21.31 33.42
CA ASP A 484 -12.51 20.75 34.20
C ASP A 484 -13.87 21.37 33.86
N GLY A 485 -13.89 22.61 33.37
CA GLY A 485 -15.11 23.32 32.96
C GLY A 485 -15.50 23.15 31.50
N TRP A 486 -14.80 22.32 30.71
CA TRP A 486 -15.15 22.12 29.31
C TRP A 486 -16.20 21.01 29.14
N HIS A 487 -17.28 21.31 28.42
CA HIS A 487 -18.18 20.30 27.90
C HIS A 487 -17.64 19.77 26.57
N LEU A 488 -17.43 18.46 26.48
CA LEU A 488 -16.79 17.85 25.31
C LEU A 488 -17.83 17.22 24.40
N TYR A 489 -17.86 17.68 23.14
CA TYR A 489 -18.65 17.10 22.07
C TYR A 489 -17.70 16.35 21.14
N ALA A 490 -17.76 15.02 21.09
CA ALA A 490 -16.81 14.23 20.32
C ALA A 490 -17.46 13.67 19.05
N CYS A 491 -16.91 14.02 17.88
CA CYS A 491 -17.18 13.34 16.62
C CYS A 491 -15.88 12.62 16.19
N LEU A 492 -15.75 11.36 16.60
CA LEU A 492 -14.54 10.56 16.37
C LEU A 492 -14.58 9.79 15.04
N GLN A 493 -15.43 10.23 14.10
CA GLN A 493 -15.47 9.70 12.74
C GLN A 493 -14.35 10.33 11.91
N ASN A 494 -13.97 9.63 10.84
CA ASN A 494 -13.10 10.22 9.82
C ASN A 494 -13.81 11.43 9.18
N LEU A 495 -13.09 12.53 8.99
CA LEU A 495 -13.61 13.79 8.41
C LEU A 495 -14.33 13.58 7.08
N LEU A 496 -13.90 12.60 6.28
CA LEU A 496 -14.56 12.25 5.00
C LEU A 496 -16.01 11.76 5.12
N LYS A 497 -16.49 11.46 6.33
CA LYS A 497 -17.88 11.05 6.61
C LYS A 497 -18.73 12.19 7.14
N VAL A 498 -18.12 13.34 7.40
CA VAL A 498 -18.79 14.50 8.00
C VAL A 498 -19.45 15.27 6.87
N HIS A 499 -20.77 15.25 6.85
CA HIS A 499 -21.56 15.99 5.87
C HIS A 499 -21.58 17.48 6.24
N PRO A 500 -21.50 18.42 5.27
CA PRO A 500 -21.48 19.87 5.54
C PRO A 500 -22.71 20.38 6.31
N ASP A 501 -23.86 19.69 6.19
CA ASP A 501 -25.06 20.02 6.99
C ASP A 501 -24.82 19.91 8.51
N LEU A 502 -23.81 19.14 8.96
CA LEU A 502 -23.43 19.06 10.37
C LEU A 502 -22.79 20.36 10.89
N ASP A 503 -22.19 21.17 10.02
CA ASP A 503 -21.48 22.39 10.43
C ASP A 503 -22.44 23.40 11.08
N LEU A 504 -23.63 23.55 10.51
CA LEU A 504 -24.67 24.42 11.07
C LEU A 504 -25.17 23.90 12.41
N LEU A 505 -25.39 22.59 12.53
CA LEU A 505 -25.86 21.94 13.75
C LEU A 505 -24.83 22.07 14.88
N ILE A 506 -23.57 21.70 14.61
CA ILE A 506 -22.47 21.76 15.58
C ILE A 506 -22.20 23.22 15.96
N GLY A 507 -22.19 24.13 14.97
CA GLY A 507 -22.01 25.56 15.21
C GLY A 507 -23.09 26.12 16.14
N GLU A 508 -24.35 25.70 15.99
CA GLU A 508 -25.43 26.14 16.87
C GLU A 508 -25.32 25.57 18.29
N ILE A 509 -24.89 24.30 18.43
CA ILE A 509 -24.60 23.71 19.74
C ILE A 509 -23.52 24.54 20.47
N LEU A 510 -22.41 24.84 19.80
CA LEU A 510 -21.29 25.57 20.40
C LEU A 510 -21.58 27.05 20.67
N ARG A 511 -22.46 27.70 19.88
CA ARG A 511 -22.91 29.07 20.20
C ARG A 511 -23.74 29.12 21.48
N ARG A 512 -24.53 28.07 21.74
CA ARG A 512 -25.36 27.95 22.96
C ARG A 512 -24.58 27.48 24.17
N ASP A 513 -23.43 26.85 23.96
CA ASP A 513 -22.53 26.39 25.02
C ASP A 513 -21.12 27.00 24.84
N PRO A 514 -20.85 28.18 25.45
CA PRO A 514 -19.53 28.81 25.41
C PRO A 514 -18.40 27.96 26.03
N GLN A 515 -18.75 26.99 26.89
CA GLN A 515 -17.83 26.03 27.49
C GLN A 515 -17.64 24.78 26.62
N GLY A 516 -18.43 24.64 25.55
CA GLY A 516 -18.38 23.54 24.60
C GLY A 516 -17.08 23.49 23.82
N ARG A 517 -16.53 22.29 23.66
CA ARG A 517 -15.36 22.01 22.82
C ARG A 517 -15.68 20.82 21.93
N LEU A 518 -15.50 20.99 20.62
CA LEU A 518 -15.60 19.92 19.65
C LEU A 518 -14.28 19.17 19.57
N LEU A 519 -14.31 17.85 19.76
CA LEU A 519 -13.21 16.96 19.46
C LEU A 519 -13.48 16.23 18.14
N MET A 520 -12.59 16.45 17.18
CA MET A 520 -12.56 15.75 15.90
C MET A 520 -11.29 14.90 15.85
N VAL A 521 -11.33 13.78 15.12
CA VAL A 521 -10.14 12.97 14.86
C VAL A 521 -9.55 13.40 13.52
N SER A 522 -8.43 14.13 13.58
CA SER A 522 -7.53 14.31 12.45
C SER A 522 -6.72 13.02 12.28
N THR A 523 -6.68 12.46 11.07
CA THR A 523 -5.78 11.34 10.77
C THR A 523 -4.33 11.82 10.80
N PRO A 524 -3.36 11.01 11.31
CA PRO A 524 -1.96 11.43 11.48
C PRO A 524 -1.28 12.01 10.23
N GLU A 525 -1.75 11.65 9.04
CA GLU A 525 -1.24 12.16 7.75
C GLU A 525 -1.73 13.58 7.40
N ARG A 526 -2.56 14.21 8.25
CA ARG A 526 -3.32 15.43 7.96
C ARG A 526 -3.44 16.35 9.18
N GLN A 527 -2.30 16.76 9.73
CA GLN A 527 -2.24 17.76 10.83
C GLN A 527 -2.69 19.18 10.41
N HIS A 528 -3.09 19.39 9.16
CA HIS A 528 -3.43 20.71 8.60
C HIS A 528 -4.92 20.91 8.30
N LEU A 529 -5.78 19.97 8.70
CA LEU A 529 -7.24 20.08 8.72
C LEU A 529 -7.71 20.01 10.17
#